data_AF-A0A8J8EUJ8-F1
#
_entry.id   AF-A0A8J8EUJ8-F1
#
_cell.length_a   1.000
_cell.length_b   1.000
_cell.length_c   1.000
_cell.angle_alpha   90.00
_cell.angle_beta   90.00
_cell.angle_gamma   90.00
#
_symmetry.space_group_name_H-M   'P 1'
#
loop_
_entity.id
_entity.type
_entity.pdbx_description
1 polymer ?
#
loop_
_entity_poly.entity_id
_entity_poly.type
_entity_poly.pdbx_seq_one_letter_code
_entity_poly.pdbx_strand_id
1 'polypeptide(L)'
;MREIEAILLVWGVRDEVLEKLPVKGYWLYGEYDFIAKVEFMSEKEAEEFVRELRRLIHGGTFKLIPVKLSAVKRINRSEAKVSVLESIKVSAP
;
A
#
# COMPACT_ATOMS: atom_id res chain seq x y z
N MET A 1 -21.20 0.66 -12.18
CA MET A 1 -19.76 0.86 -11.89
C MET A 1 -19.40 -0.05 -10.72
N ARG A 2 -18.22 -0.67 -10.73
CA ARG A 2 -17.76 -1.48 -9.60
C ARG A 2 -16.77 -0.64 -8.81
N GLU A 3 -17.18 -0.20 -7.63
CA GLU A 3 -16.31 0.50 -6.70
C GLU A 3 -15.37 -0.52 -6.05
N ILE A 4 -14.07 -0.26 -6.16
CA ILE A 4 -13.02 -1.05 -5.52
C ILE A 4 -12.71 -0.37 -4.20
N GLU A 5 -13.13 -0.97 -3.10
CA GLU A 5 -12.79 -0.47 -1.77
C GLU A 5 -11.59 -1.25 -1.22
N ALA A 6 -10.60 -0.53 -0.70
CA ALA A 6 -9.43 -1.12 -0.06
C ALA A 6 -9.01 -0.34 1.19
N ILE A 7 -8.32 -1.02 2.10
CA ILE A 7 -7.58 -0.41 3.20
C ILE A 7 -6.12 -0.28 2.78
N LEU A 8 -5.61 0.95 2.88
CA LEU A 8 -4.20 1.26 2.77
C LEU A 8 -3.58 1.22 4.18
N LEU A 9 -2.49 0.48 4.32
CA LEU A 9 -1.59 0.51 5.47
C LEU A 9 -0.23 1.01 5.00
N VAL A 10 0.41 1.89 5.78
CA VAL A 10 1.75 2.44 5.48
C VAL A 10 2.61 2.36 6.75
N TRP A 11 3.88 2.00 6.59
CA TRP A 11 4.86 1.94 7.67
C TRP A 11 6.30 2.23 7.18
N GLY A 12 7.16 2.65 8.10
CA GLY A 12 8.53 3.08 7.81
C GLY A 12 8.56 4.40 7.04
N VAL A 13 7.55 5.26 7.23
CA VAL A 13 7.43 6.55 6.53
C VAL A 13 7.42 7.68 7.54
N ARG A 14 8.24 8.72 7.30
CA ARG A 14 8.29 9.89 8.17
C ARG A 14 6.97 10.66 8.10
N ASP A 15 6.56 11.20 9.24
CA ASP A 15 5.38 12.04 9.44
C ASP A 15 5.15 13.08 8.33
N GLU A 16 6.19 13.83 7.96
CA GLU A 16 6.15 14.86 6.91
C GLU A 16 5.77 14.34 5.51
N VAL A 17 5.93 13.04 5.28
CA VAL A 17 5.55 12.37 4.04
C VAL A 17 4.12 11.83 4.15
N LEU A 18 3.73 11.34 5.34
CA LEU A 18 2.36 10.89 5.61
C LEU A 18 1.35 12.03 5.44
N GLU A 19 1.70 13.24 5.88
CA GLU A 19 0.88 14.44 5.69
C GLU A 19 0.66 14.83 4.22
N LYS A 20 1.54 14.38 3.32
CA LYS A 20 1.48 14.65 1.87
C LYS A 20 0.72 13.57 1.10
N LEU A 21 0.25 12.52 1.77
CA LEU A 21 -0.47 11.45 1.09
C LEU A 21 -1.79 11.99 0.52
N PRO A 22 -2.15 11.65 -0.73
CA PRO A 22 -3.35 12.13 -1.39
C PRO A 22 -4.62 11.41 -0.88
N VAL A 23 -4.64 10.99 0.39
CA VAL A 23 -5.74 10.23 1.02
C VAL A 23 -5.94 10.68 2.45
N LYS A 24 -7.20 10.71 2.88
CA LYS A 24 -7.52 10.94 4.29
C LYS A 24 -7.46 9.62 5.04
N GLY A 25 -6.75 9.62 6.15
CA GLY A 25 -6.58 8.45 7.00
C GLY A 25 -6.31 8.84 8.45
N TYR A 26 -5.97 7.84 9.24
CA TYR A 26 -5.65 7.96 10.64
C TYR A 26 -4.20 7.55 10.85
N TRP A 27 -3.53 8.27 11.74
CA TRP A 27 -2.21 7.89 12.20
C TRP A 27 -2.36 6.70 13.13
N LEU A 28 -1.42 5.77 13.04
CA LEU A 28 -1.35 4.62 13.92
C LEU A 28 -0.07 4.72 14.76
N TYR A 29 -0.17 4.30 16.02
CA TYR A 29 0.97 4.19 16.92
C TYR A 29 1.23 2.71 17.14
N GLY A 30 2.30 2.17 16.56
CA GLY A 30 2.63 0.74 16.64
C GLY A 30 3.44 0.24 15.44
N GLU A 31 3.06 -0.92 14.88
CA GLU A 31 3.71 -1.50 13.70
C GLU A 31 3.46 -0.70 12.41
N TYR A 32 2.36 0.04 12.36
CA TYR A 32 1.95 0.87 11.23
C TYR A 32 1.99 2.33 11.63
N ASP A 33 2.37 3.19 10.70
CA ASP A 33 2.39 4.65 10.91
C ASP A 33 1.06 5.28 10.45
N PHE A 34 0.38 4.68 9.46
CA PHE A 34 -0.82 5.27 8.87
C PHE A 34 -1.77 4.21 8.28
N ILE A 35 -3.07 4.48 8.41
CA ILE A 35 -4.16 3.69 7.82
C ILE A 35 -5.16 4.60 7.11
N ALA A 36 -5.57 4.24 5.91
CA ALA A 36 -6.64 4.95 5.18
C ALA A 36 -7.59 3.97 4.51
N LYS A 37 -8.86 4.34 4.41
CA LYS A 37 -9.79 3.71 3.47
C LYS A 37 -9.67 4.43 2.13
N VAL A 38 -9.48 3.66 1.07
CA VAL A 38 -9.38 4.17 -0.30
C VAL A 38 -10.43 3.51 -1.17
N GLU A 39 -10.99 4.27 -2.09
CA GLU A 39 -12.04 3.84 -3.01
C GLU A 39 -11.62 4.20 -4.43
N PHE A 40 -11.69 3.24 -5.34
CA PHE A 40 -11.32 3.44 -6.74
C PHE A 40 -12.52 3.09 -7.63
N MET A 41 -12.74 3.91 -8.65
CA MET A 41 -13.74 3.67 -9.70
C MET A 41 -13.29 2.64 -10.72
N SER A 42 -11.97 2.37 -10.81
CA SER A 42 -11.39 1.43 -11.78
C SER A 42 -10.06 0.84 -11.34
N GLU A 43 -9.67 -0.29 -11.95
CA GLU A 43 -8.34 -0.88 -11.75
C GLU A 43 -7.21 0.07 -12.17
N LYS A 44 -7.42 0.86 -13.23
CA LYS A 44 -6.45 1.84 -13.72
C LYS A 44 -6.17 2.91 -12.66
N GLU A 45 -7.21 3.43 -12.02
CA GLU A 45 -7.07 4.43 -10.95
C GLU A 45 -6.30 3.85 -9.75
N ALA A 46 -6.56 2.59 -9.38
CA ALA A 46 -5.82 1.90 -8.33
C ALA A 46 -4.33 1.74 -8.69
N GLU A 47 -4.01 1.41 -9.94
CA GLU A 47 -2.61 1.32 -10.41
C GLU A 47 -1.90 2.68 -10.40
N GLU A 48 -2.58 3.75 -10.83
CA GLU A 48 -2.03 5.11 -10.81
C GLU A 48 -1.77 5.58 -9.38
N PHE A 49 -2.70 5.31 -8.47
CA PHE A 49 -2.54 5.56 -7.04
C PHE A 49 -1.32 4.85 -6.46
N VAL A 50 -1.15 3.55 -6.75
CA VAL A 50 0.02 2.77 -6.29
C VAL A 50 1.33 3.35 -6.82
N ARG A 51 1.35 3.80 -8.08
CA ARG A 51 2.53 4.38 -8.71
C ARG A 51 2.91 5.71 -8.05
N GLU A 52 1.94 6.55 -7.75
CA GLU A 52 2.15 7.83 -7.06
C GLU A 52 2.60 7.60 -5.61
N LEU A 53 1.94 6.70 -4.90
CA LEU A 53 2.28 6.36 -3.52
C LEU A 53 3.72 5.88 -3.39
N ARG A 54 4.19 5.00 -4.30
CA ARG A 54 5.59 4.54 -4.35
C ARG A 54 6.59 5.68 -4.53
N ARG A 55 6.24 6.74 -5.25
CA ARG A 55 7.10 7.91 -5.44
C ARG A 55 7.13 8.78 -4.17
N LEU A 56 6.01 8.89 -3.47
CA LEU A 56 5.90 9.72 -2.27
C LEU A 56 6.62 9.13 -1.07
N ILE A 57 6.49 7.83 -0.82
CA ILE A 57 6.96 7.20 0.42
C ILE A 57 8.49 6.96 0.49
N HIS A 58 9.26 7.32 -0.53
CA HIS A 58 10.74 7.33 -0.57
C HIS A 58 11.45 6.18 0.17
N GLY A 59 11.00 4.93 -0.01
CA GLY A 59 11.60 3.74 0.61
C GLY A 59 10.83 3.15 1.79
N GLY A 60 9.77 3.83 2.25
CA GLY A 60 8.79 3.24 3.14
C GLY A 60 7.96 2.14 2.48
N THR A 61 7.20 1.42 3.29
CA THR A 61 6.45 0.25 2.86
C THR A 61 4.96 0.51 3.00
N PHE A 62 4.17 -0.11 2.11
CA PHE A 62 2.72 -0.02 2.17
C PHE A 62 2.06 -1.33 1.75
N LYS A 63 0.80 -1.49 2.14
CA LYS A 63 -0.06 -2.62 1.78
C LYS A 63 -1.47 -2.13 1.46
N LEU A 64 -2.03 -2.63 0.37
CA LEU A 64 -3.42 -2.41 0.00
C LEU A 64 -4.21 -3.72 0.17
N ILE A 65 -5.28 -3.67 0.96
CA ILE A 65 -6.11 -4.81 1.30
C ILE A 65 -7.53 -4.55 0.80
N PRO A 66 -8.03 -5.27 -0.22
CA PRO A 66 -9.39 -5.06 -0.73
C PRO A 66 -10.45 -5.48 0.30
N VAL A 67 -11.49 -4.66 0.48
CA VAL A 67 -12.59 -4.87 1.46
C VAL A 67 -13.90 -5.27 0.78
N LYS A 68 -14.25 -4.70 -0.39
CA LYS A 68 -15.41 -5.15 -1.18
C LYS A 68 -15.01 -5.95 -2.43
N LEU A 69 -15.65 -7.10 -2.56
CA LEU A 69 -15.22 -8.25 -3.38
C LEU A 69 -15.64 -8.21 -4.86
N SER A 70 -16.35 -7.19 -5.35
CA SER A 70 -16.70 -7.13 -6.80
C SER A 70 -15.49 -6.97 -7.74
N ALA A 71 -14.30 -6.72 -7.18
CA ALA A 71 -13.04 -6.52 -7.89
C ALA A 71 -11.98 -7.63 -7.67
N VAL A 72 -12.32 -8.74 -7.00
CA VAL A 72 -11.35 -9.79 -6.62
C VAL A 72 -11.18 -10.83 -7.73
N LYS A 73 -10.96 -10.39 -8.98
CA LYS A 73 -10.50 -11.30 -10.03
C LYS A 73 -9.13 -10.94 -10.62
N ARG A 74 -8.50 -9.83 -10.20
CA ARG A 74 -7.22 -9.41 -10.79
C ARG A 74 -6.16 -8.80 -9.88
N ILE A 75 -6.47 -8.49 -8.62
CA ILE A 75 -5.44 -8.00 -7.68
C ILE A 75 -4.47 -9.14 -7.27
N ASN A 76 -4.77 -10.38 -7.65
CA ASN A 76 -3.93 -11.56 -7.40
C ASN A 76 -3.09 -11.98 -8.63
N ARG A 77 -2.39 -11.02 -9.26
CA ARG A 77 -1.35 -11.33 -10.27
C ARG A 77 -0.26 -10.25 -10.42
N SER A 78 0.11 -9.63 -9.32
CA SER A 78 1.35 -8.86 -9.15
C SER A 78 1.60 -8.77 -7.65
N GLU A 79 2.19 -9.77 -6.99
CA GLU A 79 3.60 -10.15 -7.19
C GLU A 79 4.55 -8.94 -7.28
N ALA A 80 4.22 -7.82 -6.62
CA ALA A 80 5.25 -6.89 -6.19
C ALA A 80 5.95 -7.43 -4.93
N LYS A 81 6.66 -8.54 -5.14
CA LYS A 81 7.76 -9.10 -4.35
C LYS A 81 7.49 -9.38 -2.87
N VAL A 82 6.94 -10.57 -2.68
CA VAL A 82 7.31 -11.48 -1.57
C VAL A 82 8.79 -11.95 -1.68
N SER A 83 9.52 -11.58 -2.75
CA SER A 83 10.83 -12.17 -3.10
C SER A 83 12.11 -11.43 -2.64
N VAL A 84 12.08 -10.50 -1.67
CA VAL A 84 13.33 -9.90 -1.15
C VAL A 84 13.76 -10.47 0.22
N LEU A 85 12.89 -11.23 0.89
CA LEU A 85 13.17 -11.72 2.26
C LEU A 85 13.83 -13.10 2.35
N GLU A 86 13.97 -13.86 1.26
CA GLU A 86 14.67 -15.15 1.31
C GLU A 86 16.19 -15.09 1.06
N SER A 87 16.75 -13.96 0.60
CA SER A 87 18.18 -13.89 0.26
C SER A 87 19.08 -13.21 1.29
N ILE A 88 18.58 -12.84 2.47
CA ILE A 88 19.38 -12.10 3.49
C ILE A 88 19.66 -12.94 4.75
N LYS A 89 19.20 -14.19 4.82
CA LYS A 89 19.61 -15.07 5.92
C LYS A 89 20.99 -15.68 5.66
N VAL A 90 21.94 -15.13 6.41
CA VAL A 90 23.20 -15.72 6.88
C VAL A 90 24.41 -15.56 5.94
N SER A 91 25.09 -14.43 6.07
CA SER A 91 26.53 -14.37 5.91
C SER A 91 27.12 -13.53 7.05
N ALA A 92 27.82 -14.23 7.96
CA ALA A 92 28.81 -13.81 8.97
C ALA A 92 28.67 -14.70 10.21
N PRO A 93 29.76 -15.10 10.88
CA PRO A 93 31.09 -14.48 10.87
C PRO A 93 32.06 -15.00 9.79
#